data_AF-A0A3B3ZWJ8-F1
#
_entry.id   AF-A0A3B3ZWJ8-F1
#
_cell.length_a   1.000
_cell.length_b   1.000
_cell.length_c   1.000
_cell.angle_alpha   90.00
_cell.angle_beta   90.00
_cell.angle_gamma   90.00
#
_symmetry.space_group_name_H-M   'P 1'
#
loop_
_entity.id
_entity.type
_entity.pdbx_description
1 polymer ?
#
loop_
_entity_poly.entity_id
_entity_poly.type
_entity_poly.pdbx_seq_one_letter_code
_entity_poly.pdbx_strand_id
1 'polypeptide(L)'
;NRFIIFPSVYNFLMCCLWVTIESIPAANSEGYILTELNKTISLTCKHDATSDIDNELVWLRNDALVSLNEGNKNGQSRVCISPVILEDRETIFTCYLRSNASNRVSVVLNVTYPPPLTDSEEITVEEEASLILNCVIEAYPPVSSVVWMLNGTEVDLKEGRFTLANNGLSSTLSTEKVQQSLHEATYICAAVSPLYGTKTKVFTVNVTDKTLKFPLYPMIAGIVVVCLTSILAVASRWRKIVKVASTNTHTLRCPYSRN
;
A
#
# COMPACT_ATOMS: atom_id res chain seq x y z
N ASN A 1 -12.44 71.58 22.49
CA ASN A 1 -11.26 72.25 21.89
C ASN A 1 -10.09 72.12 22.85
N ARG A 2 -9.01 71.38 22.62
CA ARG A 2 -8.43 70.81 21.40
C ARG A 2 -7.81 69.45 21.76
N PHE A 3 -8.03 68.46 20.90
CA PHE A 3 -7.22 67.25 20.84
C PHE A 3 -5.83 67.62 20.30
N ILE A 4 -4.77 67.23 21.00
CA ILE A 4 -3.41 67.22 20.44
C ILE A 4 -3.07 65.75 20.21
N ILE A 5 -3.25 65.34 18.97
CA ILE A 5 -2.80 64.06 18.43
C ILE A 5 -1.31 64.26 18.11
N PHE A 6 -0.42 63.58 18.82
CA PHE A 6 0.96 63.40 18.36
C PHE A 6 0.96 62.23 17.36
N PRO A 7 1.35 62.44 16.09
CA PRO A 7 1.47 61.34 15.16
C PRO A 7 2.76 60.58 15.43
N SER A 8 2.57 59.26 15.48
CA SER A 8 3.54 58.17 15.44
C SER A 8 4.80 58.50 14.63
N VAL A 9 5.94 58.59 15.31
CA VAL A 9 7.26 58.46 14.68
C VAL A 9 7.85 57.13 15.12
N TYR A 10 7.29 56.06 14.58
CA TYR A 10 7.97 54.76 14.50
C TYR A 10 8.20 54.44 13.03
N ASN A 11 9.05 55.25 12.41
CA ASN A 11 9.61 54.96 11.10
C ASN A 11 10.88 54.13 11.35
N PHE A 12 10.68 52.88 11.74
CA PHE A 12 11.75 51.90 11.80
C PHE A 12 12.02 51.40 10.37
N LEU A 13 12.55 52.27 9.52
CA LEU A 13 13.19 51.82 8.29
C LEU A 13 14.58 51.29 8.66
N MET A 14 14.59 50.18 9.42
CA MET A 14 15.71 49.25 9.42
C MET A 14 15.74 48.69 8.00
N CYS A 15 16.60 49.25 7.16
CA CYS A 15 16.98 48.60 5.91
C CYS A 15 17.76 47.35 6.30
N CYS A 16 17.04 46.28 6.63
CA CYS A 16 17.63 44.98 6.91
C CYS A 16 18.20 44.47 5.59
N LEU A 17 19.51 44.54 5.44
CA LEU A 17 20.27 43.74 4.48
C LEU A 17 19.94 42.27 4.77
N TRP A 18 19.06 41.68 3.97
CA TRP A 18 18.52 40.34 4.20
C TRP A 18 18.58 39.48 2.96
N VAL A 19 18.75 38.18 3.20
CA VAL A 19 18.67 37.13 2.19
C VAL A 19 17.22 36.67 2.15
N THR A 20 16.65 36.56 0.97
CA THR A 20 15.26 36.10 0.79
C THR A 20 15.21 34.93 -0.17
N ILE A 21 14.25 34.04 0.05
CA ILE A 21 13.92 32.94 -0.89
C ILE A 21 12.54 33.20 -1.46
N GLU A 22 12.47 33.29 -2.78
CA GLU A 22 11.25 33.23 -3.58
C GLU A 22 11.12 31.82 -4.16
N SER A 23 9.91 31.27 -4.17
CA SER A 23 9.62 29.93 -4.68
C SER A 23 8.50 29.95 -5.70
N ILE A 24 8.58 29.03 -6.67
CA ILE A 24 7.53 28.77 -7.65
C ILE A 24 7.30 27.24 -7.65
N PRO A 25 6.13 26.74 -7.17
CA PRO A 25 5.01 27.49 -6.60
C PRO A 25 5.38 28.23 -5.31
N ALA A 26 4.62 29.28 -4.98
CA ALA A 26 4.89 30.13 -3.83
C ALA A 26 4.71 29.37 -2.51
N ALA A 27 5.64 29.59 -1.57
CA ALA A 27 5.51 29.14 -0.20
C ALA A 27 4.35 29.85 0.51
N ASN A 28 3.74 29.16 1.48
CA ASN A 28 2.74 29.77 2.37
C ASN A 28 3.39 30.71 3.40
N SER A 29 2.58 31.36 4.23
CA SER A 29 3.04 32.29 5.27
C SER A 29 3.96 31.66 6.34
N GLU A 30 3.98 30.34 6.43
CA GLU A 30 4.81 29.57 7.36
C GLU A 30 6.09 29.04 6.70
N GLY A 31 6.33 29.33 5.41
CA GLY A 31 7.52 28.92 4.69
C GLY A 31 7.44 27.51 4.05
N TYR A 32 6.25 26.91 3.97
CA TYR A 32 6.04 25.62 3.31
C TYR A 32 5.65 25.79 1.85
N ILE A 33 6.33 25.05 0.98
CA ILE A 33 6.03 24.89 -0.44
C ILE A 33 5.26 23.59 -0.59
N LEU A 34 4.04 23.67 -1.13
CA LEU A 34 3.22 22.50 -1.44
C LEU A 34 3.23 22.25 -2.94
N THR A 35 3.56 21.03 -3.35
CA THR A 35 3.51 20.64 -4.77
C THR A 35 3.23 19.16 -4.95
N GLU A 36 2.82 18.78 -6.15
CA GLU A 36 2.53 17.39 -6.52
C GLU A 36 3.80 16.66 -7.01
N LEU A 37 3.74 15.33 -7.01
CA LEU A 37 4.74 14.47 -7.64
C LEU A 37 4.94 14.82 -9.13
N ASN A 38 6.15 14.60 -9.63
CA ASN A 38 6.56 14.85 -11.02
C ASN A 38 6.43 16.31 -11.49
N LYS A 39 6.17 17.25 -10.57
CA LYS A 39 6.26 18.68 -10.85
C LYS A 39 7.70 19.17 -10.74
N THR A 40 7.89 20.43 -11.08
CA THR A 40 9.16 21.13 -10.93
C THR A 40 8.98 22.32 -10.03
N ILE A 41 9.91 22.50 -9.09
CA ILE A 41 9.96 23.67 -8.21
C ILE A 41 11.19 24.47 -8.58
N SER A 42 11.03 25.79 -8.64
CA SER A 42 12.13 26.73 -8.78
C SER A 42 12.26 27.55 -7.50
N LEU A 43 13.41 27.49 -6.85
CA LEU A 43 13.77 28.35 -5.73
C LEU A 43 14.74 29.41 -6.20
N THR A 44 14.53 30.64 -5.78
CA THR A 44 15.36 31.80 -6.12
C THR A 44 15.75 32.50 -4.84
N CYS A 45 17.03 32.50 -4.54
CA CYS A 45 17.60 33.24 -3.43
C CYS A 45 18.15 34.57 -3.93
N LYS A 46 17.82 35.66 -3.24
CA LYS A 46 18.27 37.01 -3.56
C LYS A 46 18.90 37.66 -2.34
N HIS A 47 19.98 38.39 -2.56
CA HIS A 47 20.53 39.30 -1.57
C HIS A 47 20.28 40.75 -2.01
N ASP A 48 19.57 41.50 -1.16
CA ASP A 48 19.32 42.93 -1.37
C ASP A 48 20.50 43.73 -0.81
N ALA A 49 21.62 43.75 -1.55
CA ALA A 49 22.76 44.63 -1.24
C ALA A 49 23.17 45.45 -2.45
N THR A 50 23.50 46.71 -2.18
CA THR A 50 23.96 47.73 -3.13
C THR A 50 25.47 47.71 -3.37
N SER A 51 26.21 46.79 -2.73
CA SER A 51 27.67 46.69 -2.78
C SER A 51 28.11 45.35 -3.38
N ASP A 52 29.06 45.38 -4.31
CA ASP A 52 29.62 44.21 -5.02
C ASP A 52 30.62 43.38 -4.20
N ILE A 53 30.86 43.72 -2.92
CA ILE A 53 31.85 43.04 -2.10
C ILE A 53 31.19 41.86 -1.36
N ASP A 54 31.46 40.65 -1.85
CA ASP A 54 31.14 39.35 -1.25
C ASP A 54 29.62 39.03 -1.13
N ASN A 55 29.01 38.89 -2.31
CA ASN A 55 27.60 38.51 -2.51
C ASN A 55 27.42 37.01 -2.81
N GLU A 56 28.38 36.16 -2.41
CA GLU A 56 28.33 34.74 -2.72
C GLU A 56 27.28 34.04 -1.85
N LEU A 57 26.28 33.45 -2.49
CA LEU A 57 25.16 32.71 -1.91
C LEU A 57 25.50 31.23 -1.83
N VAL A 58 25.08 30.62 -0.72
CA VAL A 58 25.22 29.21 -0.43
C VAL A 58 23.86 28.59 -0.26
N TRP A 59 23.64 27.44 -0.90
CA TRP A 59 22.44 26.63 -0.75
C TRP A 59 22.76 25.35 0.03
N LEU A 60 21.88 25.02 0.98
CA LEU A 60 21.86 23.73 1.66
C LEU A 60 20.54 23.01 1.35
N ARG A 61 20.61 21.69 1.23
CA ARG A 61 19.48 20.76 1.19
C ARG A 61 19.63 19.80 2.36
N ASN A 62 18.73 19.87 3.35
CA ASN A 62 18.85 19.11 4.61
C ASN A 62 20.26 19.23 5.21
N ASP A 63 20.74 20.47 5.35
CA ASP A 63 22.09 20.84 5.82
C ASP A 63 23.27 20.39 4.93
N ALA A 64 23.03 19.63 3.86
CA ALA A 64 24.07 19.25 2.90
C ALA A 64 24.28 20.34 1.83
N LEU A 65 25.54 20.63 1.53
CA LEU A 65 25.90 21.65 0.55
C LEU A 65 25.43 21.28 -0.86
N VAL A 66 24.68 22.18 -1.51
CA VAL A 66 24.31 22.07 -2.92
C VAL A 66 25.45 22.62 -3.78
N SER A 67 25.91 21.84 -4.75
CA SER A 67 26.94 22.29 -5.69
C SER A 67 26.34 23.23 -6.73
N LEU A 68 26.79 24.48 -6.74
CA LEU A 68 26.33 25.52 -7.65
C LEU A 68 27.40 25.80 -8.71
N ASN A 69 26.97 26.10 -9.94
CA ASN A 69 27.85 26.61 -10.99
C ASN A 69 28.34 28.02 -10.60
N GLU A 70 29.56 28.40 -11.01
CA GLU A 70 30.15 29.71 -10.69
C GLU A 70 29.24 30.91 -11.04
N GLY A 71 28.53 30.84 -12.16
CA GLY A 71 27.57 31.87 -12.58
C GLY A 71 26.26 31.94 -11.80
N ASN A 72 26.02 31.03 -10.85
CA ASN A 72 24.79 30.91 -10.07
C ASN A 72 25.02 31.09 -8.56
N LYS A 73 26.09 31.79 -8.18
CA LYS A 73 26.43 32.02 -6.78
C LYS A 73 26.31 33.48 -6.36
N ASN A 74 26.39 34.44 -7.28
CA ASN A 74 26.55 35.85 -6.88
C ASN A 74 25.26 36.65 -7.06
N GLY A 75 24.84 37.36 -6.00
CA GLY A 75 23.72 38.30 -5.98
C GLY A 75 22.34 37.64 -6.03
N GLN A 76 22.09 36.81 -7.05
CA GLN A 76 20.89 36.00 -7.20
C GLN A 76 21.29 34.57 -7.60
N SER A 77 20.77 33.58 -6.87
CA SER A 77 21.02 32.16 -7.12
C SER A 77 19.71 31.41 -7.27
N ARG A 78 19.62 30.50 -8.26
CA ARG A 78 18.43 29.69 -8.54
C ARG A 78 18.74 28.21 -8.46
N VAL A 79 17.90 27.44 -7.78
CA VAL A 79 17.97 25.98 -7.76
C VAL A 79 16.63 25.39 -8.14
N CYS A 80 16.65 24.29 -8.89
CA CYS A 80 15.44 23.62 -9.36
C CYS A 80 15.38 22.20 -8.80
N ILE A 81 14.19 21.78 -8.38
CA ILE A 81 13.89 20.41 -7.99
C ILE A 81 13.03 19.82 -9.10
N SER A 82 13.54 18.83 -9.82
CA SER A 82 12.84 18.20 -10.94
C SER A 82 13.39 16.79 -11.23
N PRO A 83 12.54 15.77 -11.36
CA PRO A 83 11.14 15.76 -10.92
C PRO A 83 11.05 15.77 -9.39
N VAL A 84 9.95 16.32 -8.86
CA VAL A 84 9.63 16.16 -7.43
C VAL A 84 9.22 14.72 -7.14
N ILE A 85 9.89 14.08 -6.19
CA ILE A 85 9.65 12.70 -5.76
C ILE A 85 9.20 12.64 -4.30
N LEU A 86 8.72 11.49 -3.83
CA LEU A 86 8.17 11.36 -2.47
C LEU A 86 9.23 11.63 -1.39
N GLU A 87 10.49 11.31 -1.67
CA GLU A 87 11.64 11.52 -0.80
C GLU A 87 12.01 13.01 -0.64
N ASP A 88 11.48 13.90 -1.48
CA ASP A 88 11.63 15.35 -1.33
C ASP A 88 10.72 15.92 -0.22
N ARG A 89 9.80 15.12 0.32
CA ARG A 89 8.92 15.51 1.42
C ARG A 89 9.71 15.91 2.66
N GLU A 90 9.24 16.96 3.33
CA GLU A 90 9.84 17.52 4.55
C GLU A 90 11.32 17.93 4.34
N THR A 91 11.73 18.17 3.08
CA THR A 91 13.08 18.64 2.75
C THR A 91 13.20 20.13 3.04
N ILE A 92 14.24 20.51 3.78
CA ILE A 92 14.55 21.90 4.12
C ILE A 92 15.58 22.42 3.12
N PHE A 93 15.23 23.51 2.44
CA PHE A 93 16.15 24.27 1.60
C PHE A 93 16.53 25.56 2.30
N THR A 94 17.82 25.74 2.54
CA THR A 94 18.35 26.92 3.24
C THR A 94 19.26 27.69 2.30
N CYS A 95 19.10 29.01 2.26
CA CYS A 95 20.01 29.92 1.59
C CYS A 95 20.59 30.94 2.57
N TYR A 96 21.87 31.25 2.41
CA TYR A 96 22.56 32.28 3.18
C TYR A 96 23.75 32.84 2.40
N LEU A 97 24.28 33.97 2.86
CA LEU A 97 25.52 34.56 2.31
C LEU A 97 26.74 33.90 2.92
N ARG A 98 27.73 33.53 2.09
CA ARG A 98 28.98 32.92 2.55
C ARG A 98 29.69 33.78 3.60
N SER A 99 29.68 35.10 3.41
CA SER A 99 30.26 36.08 4.34
C SER A 99 29.54 36.15 5.69
N ASN A 100 28.26 35.76 5.75
CA ASN A 100 27.44 35.84 6.95
C ASN A 100 26.45 34.66 7.06
N ALA A 101 26.94 33.54 7.58
CA ALA A 101 26.16 32.32 7.78
C ALA A 101 25.09 32.41 8.90
N SER A 102 25.05 33.53 9.65
CA SER A 102 24.03 33.78 10.67
C SER A 102 22.72 34.25 10.05
N ASN A 103 22.76 34.91 8.89
CA ASN A 103 21.57 35.38 8.17
C ASN A 103 21.11 34.33 7.15
N ARG A 104 20.52 33.25 7.65
CA ARG A 104 20.00 32.16 6.84
C ARG A 104 18.48 32.21 6.77
N VAL A 105 17.95 31.95 5.59
CA VAL A 105 16.51 31.82 5.32
C VAL A 105 16.24 30.40 4.85
N SER A 106 15.13 29.82 5.27
CA SER A 106 14.77 28.44 4.91
C SER A 106 13.32 28.35 4.45
N VAL A 107 13.07 27.39 3.56
CA VAL A 107 11.74 26.97 3.13
C VAL A 107 11.67 25.45 3.21
N VAL A 108 10.49 24.91 3.46
CA VAL A 108 10.26 23.47 3.59
C VAL A 108 9.41 22.99 2.43
N LEU A 109 9.87 21.95 1.73
CA LEU A 109 9.13 21.32 0.66
C LEU A 109 8.27 20.18 1.21
N ASN A 110 6.96 20.26 1.02
CA ASN A 110 6.03 19.16 1.26
C ASN A 110 5.39 18.70 -0.06
N VAL A 111 5.32 17.39 -0.22
CA VAL A 111 4.81 16.74 -1.43
C VAL A 111 3.38 16.27 -1.16
N THR A 112 2.43 16.78 -1.93
CA THR A 112 1.03 16.39 -1.86
C THR A 112 0.73 15.29 -2.87
N TYR A 113 -0.08 14.30 -2.48
CA TYR A 113 -0.50 13.22 -3.35
C TYR A 113 -1.84 12.62 -2.89
N PRO A 114 -2.69 12.17 -3.84
CA PRO A 114 -3.95 11.50 -3.51
C PRO A 114 -3.69 10.07 -3.04
N PRO A 115 -4.67 9.44 -2.35
CA PRO A 115 -4.59 8.01 -2.08
C PRO A 115 -4.67 7.22 -3.39
N PRO A 116 -3.93 6.10 -3.52
CA PRO A 116 -3.84 5.32 -4.76
C PRO A 116 -5.07 4.42 -4.97
N LEU A 117 -6.25 5.02 -5.09
CA LEU A 117 -7.55 4.34 -5.18
C LEU A 117 -8.20 4.58 -6.54
N THR A 118 -7.54 4.23 -7.64
CA THR A 118 -8.10 4.45 -9.00
C THR A 118 -8.40 3.14 -9.73
N ASP A 119 -8.06 2.00 -9.11
CA ASP A 119 -8.14 0.70 -9.76
C ASP A 119 -9.33 -0.14 -9.25
N SER A 120 -9.62 -1.20 -9.99
CA SER A 120 -10.57 -2.25 -9.60
C SER A 120 -9.85 -3.59 -9.43
N GLU A 121 -10.33 -4.43 -8.51
CA GLU A 121 -9.73 -5.73 -8.21
C GLU A 121 -10.81 -6.82 -8.17
N GLU A 122 -10.61 -7.91 -8.90
CA GLU A 122 -11.47 -9.09 -8.82
C GLU A 122 -10.87 -10.11 -7.86
N ILE A 123 -11.67 -10.58 -6.91
CA ILE A 123 -11.26 -11.53 -5.88
C ILE A 123 -12.17 -12.75 -5.96
N THR A 124 -11.58 -13.93 -6.14
CA THR A 124 -12.31 -15.20 -6.03
C THR A 124 -11.93 -15.85 -4.71
N VAL A 125 -12.93 -16.20 -3.90
CA VAL A 125 -12.74 -16.79 -2.57
C VAL A 125 -13.64 -18.02 -2.40
N GLU A 126 -13.16 -19.04 -1.71
CA GLU A 126 -13.97 -20.23 -1.41
C GLU A 126 -14.93 -19.95 -0.23
N GLU A 127 -16.08 -20.61 -0.24
CA GLU A 127 -16.99 -20.59 0.90
C GLU A 127 -16.31 -21.12 2.18
N GLU A 128 -16.63 -20.50 3.33
CA GLU A 128 -16.02 -20.72 4.65
C GLU A 128 -14.53 -20.32 4.78
N ALA A 129 -13.91 -19.77 3.73
CA ALA A 129 -12.58 -19.15 3.83
C ALA A 129 -12.65 -17.74 4.41
N SER A 130 -11.48 -17.14 4.69
CA SER A 130 -11.39 -15.74 5.09
C SER A 130 -11.28 -14.82 3.87
N LEU A 131 -11.94 -13.67 3.95
CA LEU A 131 -11.84 -12.58 2.97
C LEU A 131 -11.19 -11.38 3.64
N ILE A 132 -10.22 -10.76 2.96
CA ILE A 132 -9.54 -9.55 3.41
C ILE A 132 -9.47 -8.59 2.23
N LEU A 133 -10.17 -7.47 2.34
CA LEU A 133 -10.15 -6.37 1.38
C LEU A 133 -9.29 -5.25 1.95
N ASN A 134 -8.12 -5.00 1.34
CA ASN A 134 -7.19 -3.97 1.78
C ASN A 134 -7.25 -2.74 0.87
N CYS A 135 -7.53 -1.59 1.47
CA CYS A 135 -7.61 -0.31 0.80
C CYS A 135 -6.48 0.61 1.30
N VAL A 136 -5.49 0.89 0.44
CA VAL A 136 -4.38 1.80 0.76
C VAL A 136 -4.86 3.24 0.61
N ILE A 137 -5.02 3.93 1.73
CA ILE A 137 -5.58 5.29 1.83
C ILE A 137 -4.51 6.35 2.12
N GLU A 138 -3.24 5.96 2.10
CA GLU A 138 -2.12 6.86 2.37
C GLU A 138 -2.09 8.01 1.37
N ALA A 139 -2.18 9.23 1.90
CA ALA A 139 -2.24 10.47 1.13
C ALA A 139 -1.62 11.62 1.92
N TYR A 140 -1.21 12.67 1.23
CA TYR A 140 -0.84 13.93 1.87
C TYR A 140 -1.53 15.13 1.20
N PRO A 141 -2.26 15.97 1.96
CA PRO A 141 -2.63 15.80 3.38
C PRO A 141 -3.43 14.52 3.65
N PRO A 142 -3.45 14.01 4.89
CA PRO A 142 -4.18 12.79 5.25
C PRO A 142 -5.66 12.86 4.87
N VAL A 143 -6.24 11.70 4.55
CA VAL A 143 -7.67 11.60 4.24
C VAL A 143 -8.51 12.00 5.46
N SER A 144 -9.63 12.69 5.21
CA SER A 144 -10.53 13.14 6.27
C SER A 144 -11.53 12.07 6.70
N SER A 145 -11.88 11.14 5.80
CA SER A 145 -12.76 10.01 6.09
C SER A 145 -12.55 8.87 5.11
N VAL A 146 -12.94 7.66 5.54
CA VAL A 146 -12.98 6.45 4.72
C VAL A 146 -14.32 5.75 4.96
N VAL A 147 -14.99 5.37 3.89
CA VAL A 147 -16.30 4.70 3.91
C VAL A 147 -16.22 3.43 3.07
N TRP A 148 -16.76 2.34 3.61
CA TRP A 148 -16.94 1.09 2.88
C TRP A 148 -18.40 0.94 2.48
N MET A 149 -18.63 0.67 1.20
CA MET A 149 -19.95 0.39 0.66
C MET A 149 -19.99 -1.04 0.10
N LEU A 150 -21.11 -1.71 0.28
CA LEU A 150 -21.46 -3.00 -0.30
C LEU A 150 -22.76 -2.82 -1.08
N ASN A 151 -22.74 -3.10 -2.39
CA ASN A 151 -23.88 -2.92 -3.30
C ASN A 151 -24.54 -1.52 -3.22
N GLY A 152 -23.73 -0.48 -2.98
CA GLY A 152 -24.17 0.92 -2.94
C GLY A 152 -24.70 1.42 -1.58
N THR A 153 -24.79 0.54 -0.57
CA THR A 153 -25.11 0.92 0.81
C THR A 153 -23.87 0.81 1.70
N GLU A 154 -23.77 1.60 2.77
CA GLU A 154 -22.68 1.46 3.74
C GLU A 154 -22.67 0.05 4.34
N VAL A 155 -21.48 -0.52 4.54
CA VAL A 155 -21.34 -1.88 5.06
C VAL A 155 -21.87 -1.98 6.49
N ASP A 156 -22.85 -2.85 6.72
CA ASP A 156 -23.23 -3.26 8.07
C ASP A 156 -22.25 -4.33 8.57
N LEU A 157 -21.39 -3.93 9.50
CA LEU A 157 -20.37 -4.81 10.10
C LEU A 157 -20.98 -5.99 10.87
N LYS A 158 -22.16 -5.82 11.48
CA LYS A 158 -22.80 -6.86 12.30
C LYS A 158 -23.50 -7.88 11.42
N GLU A 159 -24.32 -7.41 10.48
CA GLU A 159 -25.08 -8.27 9.56
C GLU A 159 -24.13 -9.07 8.66
N GLY A 160 -23.13 -8.40 8.09
CA GLY A 160 -22.11 -9.02 7.25
C GLY A 160 -21.00 -9.76 8.00
N ARG A 161 -21.01 -9.75 9.34
CA ARG A 161 -19.96 -10.34 10.21
C ARG A 161 -18.55 -9.88 9.83
N PHE A 162 -18.43 -8.61 9.47
CA PHE A 162 -17.17 -8.00 9.10
C PHE A 162 -16.43 -7.41 10.30
N THR A 163 -15.12 -7.39 10.19
CA THR A 163 -14.21 -6.61 11.03
C THR A 163 -13.60 -5.49 10.18
N LEU A 164 -13.56 -4.29 10.76
CA LEU A 164 -12.97 -3.12 10.12
C LEU A 164 -11.75 -2.67 10.92
N ALA A 165 -10.60 -2.61 10.27
CA ALA A 165 -9.38 -2.04 10.82
C ALA A 165 -9.00 -0.79 10.02
N ASN A 166 -8.57 0.27 10.70
CA ASN A 166 -8.06 1.48 10.06
C ASN A 166 -6.92 2.05 10.91
N ASN A 167 -5.79 2.34 10.28
CA ASN A 167 -4.60 2.89 10.92
C ASN A 167 -4.17 4.27 10.34
N GLY A 168 -5.00 4.89 9.51
CA GLY A 168 -4.71 6.16 8.82
C GLY A 168 -3.90 6.04 7.52
N LEU A 169 -3.28 4.89 7.25
CA LEU A 169 -2.55 4.59 6.01
C LEU A 169 -3.27 3.54 5.15
N SER A 170 -3.98 2.64 5.79
CA SER A 170 -4.78 1.59 5.17
C SER A 170 -6.08 1.38 5.95
N SER A 171 -7.15 1.06 5.24
CA SER A 171 -8.38 0.53 5.81
C SER A 171 -8.62 -0.88 5.28
N THR A 172 -8.91 -1.81 6.19
CA THR A 172 -9.08 -3.23 5.89
C THR A 172 -10.44 -3.69 6.35
N LEU A 173 -11.24 -4.22 5.42
CA LEU A 173 -12.50 -4.90 5.71
C LEU A 173 -12.29 -6.41 5.57
N SER A 174 -12.60 -7.18 6.61
CA SER A 174 -12.37 -8.62 6.59
C SER A 174 -13.49 -9.42 7.23
N THR A 175 -13.62 -10.69 6.84
CA THR A 175 -14.48 -11.68 7.49
C THR A 175 -13.74 -13.02 7.53
N GLU A 176 -13.91 -13.77 8.61
CA GLU A 176 -13.23 -15.07 8.79
C GLU A 176 -13.92 -16.21 8.04
N LYS A 177 -15.22 -16.06 7.77
CA LYS A 177 -16.05 -17.10 7.15
C LYS A 177 -16.95 -16.51 6.09
N VAL A 178 -16.50 -16.63 4.85
CA VAL A 178 -17.23 -16.23 3.66
C VAL A 178 -18.46 -17.12 3.47
N GLN A 179 -19.55 -16.48 3.06
CA GLN A 179 -20.83 -17.08 2.67
C GLN A 179 -21.29 -16.40 1.40
N GLN A 180 -21.70 -17.19 0.41
CA GLN A 180 -22.07 -16.67 -0.90
C GLN A 180 -23.19 -15.63 -0.83
N SER A 181 -24.26 -15.91 -0.09
CA SER A 181 -25.43 -15.04 0.03
C SER A 181 -25.17 -13.68 0.69
N LEU A 182 -24.07 -13.52 1.44
CA LEU A 182 -23.76 -12.32 2.21
C LEU A 182 -22.56 -11.56 1.68
N HIS A 183 -21.58 -12.25 1.07
CA HIS A 183 -20.27 -11.67 0.75
C HIS A 183 -19.94 -11.69 -0.74
N GLU A 184 -20.74 -12.37 -1.58
CA GLU A 184 -20.62 -12.22 -3.04
C GLU A 184 -21.26 -10.88 -3.44
N ALA A 185 -20.42 -9.89 -3.67
CA ALA A 185 -20.87 -8.51 -3.90
C ALA A 185 -19.78 -7.65 -4.53
N THR A 186 -20.18 -6.45 -4.94
CA THR A 186 -19.25 -5.38 -5.26
C THR A 186 -19.05 -4.47 -4.05
N TYR A 187 -17.81 -4.36 -3.60
CA TYR A 187 -17.38 -3.50 -2.50
C TYR A 187 -16.71 -2.25 -3.04
N ILE A 188 -16.93 -1.12 -2.39
CA ILE A 188 -16.27 0.14 -2.71
C ILE A 188 -15.66 0.70 -1.44
N CYS A 189 -14.35 0.90 -1.45
CA CYS A 189 -13.66 1.71 -0.46
C CYS A 189 -13.54 3.13 -1.00
N ALA A 190 -14.19 4.10 -0.35
CA ALA A 190 -14.14 5.51 -0.71
C ALA A 190 -13.36 6.29 0.35
N ALA A 191 -12.30 6.99 -0.06
CA ALA A 191 -11.52 7.86 0.82
C ALA A 191 -11.61 9.32 0.36
N VAL A 192 -11.82 10.24 1.30
CA VAL A 192 -11.98 11.67 1.01
C VAL A 192 -10.68 12.41 1.33
N SER A 193 -10.04 12.98 0.32
CA SER A 193 -8.89 13.87 0.48
C SER A 193 -9.34 15.34 0.49
N PRO A 194 -8.77 16.18 1.38
CA PRO A 194 -9.09 17.61 1.40
C PRO A 194 -8.63 18.36 0.14
N LEU A 195 -7.59 17.86 -0.57
CA LEU A 195 -7.07 18.49 -1.79
C LEU A 195 -7.57 17.81 -3.07
N TYR A 196 -7.72 16.49 -3.05
CA TYR A 196 -7.99 15.70 -4.26
C TYR A 196 -9.43 15.17 -4.35
N GLY A 197 -10.28 15.50 -3.38
CA GLY A 197 -11.64 15.01 -3.28
C GLY A 197 -11.71 13.51 -3.00
N THR A 198 -12.83 12.89 -3.37
CA THR A 198 -13.07 11.47 -3.14
C THR A 198 -12.37 10.59 -4.17
N LYS A 199 -11.64 9.58 -3.71
CA LYS A 199 -11.07 8.50 -4.53
C LYS A 199 -11.63 7.16 -4.09
N THR A 200 -11.78 6.22 -5.02
CA THR A 200 -12.55 4.99 -4.79
C THR A 200 -11.88 3.78 -5.42
N LYS A 201 -11.67 2.73 -4.63
CA LYS A 201 -11.24 1.42 -5.13
C LYS A 201 -12.42 0.45 -5.08
N VAL A 202 -12.61 -0.28 -6.19
CA VAL A 202 -13.70 -1.25 -6.34
C VAL A 202 -13.14 -2.66 -6.18
N PHE A 203 -13.80 -3.50 -5.39
CA PHE A 203 -13.52 -4.92 -5.31
C PHE A 203 -14.74 -5.72 -5.75
N THR A 204 -14.59 -6.60 -6.73
CA THR A 204 -15.63 -7.53 -7.16
C THR A 204 -15.31 -8.90 -6.58
N VAL A 205 -16.10 -9.33 -5.59
CA VAL A 205 -15.86 -10.59 -4.88
C VAL A 205 -16.80 -11.66 -5.41
N ASN A 206 -16.21 -12.72 -5.97
CA ASN A 206 -16.90 -13.92 -6.41
C ASN A 206 -16.66 -15.06 -5.40
N VAL A 207 -17.74 -15.70 -4.93
CA VAL A 207 -17.64 -16.81 -4.00
C VAL A 207 -17.79 -18.13 -4.76
N THR A 208 -16.88 -19.07 -4.51
CA THR A 208 -16.90 -20.40 -5.10
C THR A 208 -17.21 -21.44 -4.05
N ASP A 209 -17.87 -22.52 -4.45
CA ASP A 209 -18.12 -23.64 -3.56
C ASP A 209 -16.81 -24.16 -2.95
N LYS A 210 -16.89 -24.54 -1.68
CA LYS A 210 -15.75 -25.12 -0.98
C LYS A 210 -15.24 -26.36 -1.72
N THR A 211 -13.97 -26.34 -2.10
CA THR A 211 -13.35 -27.55 -2.65
C THR A 211 -13.16 -28.58 -1.53
N LEU A 212 -13.90 -29.69 -1.62
CA LEU A 212 -13.68 -30.80 -0.71
C LEU A 212 -12.32 -31.42 -1.03
N LYS A 213 -11.33 -31.13 -0.18
CA LYS A 213 -10.00 -31.78 -0.19
C LYS A 213 -10.15 -33.23 0.26
N PHE A 214 -10.80 -34.05 -0.56
CA PHE A 214 -10.86 -35.48 -0.34
C PHE A 214 -9.45 -36.06 -0.42
N PRO A 215 -9.04 -36.90 0.54
CA PRO A 215 -7.75 -37.58 0.50
C PRO A 215 -7.80 -38.69 -0.55
N LEU A 216 -7.75 -38.29 -1.82
CA LEU A 216 -7.88 -39.17 -2.98
C LEU A 216 -6.84 -40.30 -2.93
N TYR A 217 -5.59 -39.97 -2.58
CA TYR A 217 -4.51 -40.95 -2.47
C TYR A 217 -4.72 -41.98 -1.34
N PRO A 218 -5.00 -41.58 -0.08
CA PRO A 218 -5.38 -42.54 0.97
C PRO A 218 -6.59 -43.40 0.62
N MET A 219 -7.62 -42.82 -0.03
CA MET A 219 -8.81 -43.57 -0.44
C MET A 219 -8.48 -44.61 -1.51
N ILE A 220 -7.74 -44.23 -2.56
CA ILE A 220 -7.26 -45.16 -3.61
C ILE A 220 -6.39 -46.25 -2.99
N ALA A 221 -5.44 -45.90 -2.14
CA ALA A 221 -4.55 -46.87 -1.48
C ALA A 221 -5.35 -47.89 -0.65
N GLY A 222 -6.36 -47.42 0.10
CA GLY A 222 -7.27 -48.29 0.85
C GLY A 222 -8.02 -49.26 -0.06
N ILE A 223 -8.60 -48.77 -1.17
CA ILE A 223 -9.31 -49.60 -2.15
C ILE A 223 -8.39 -50.67 -2.76
N VAL A 224 -7.17 -50.28 -3.17
CA VAL A 224 -6.18 -51.20 -3.74
C VAL A 224 -5.81 -52.31 -2.75
N VAL A 225 -5.59 -51.99 -1.48
CA VAL A 225 -5.30 -52.99 -0.44
C VAL A 225 -6.47 -53.94 -0.22
N VAL A 226 -7.71 -53.44 -0.19
CA VAL A 226 -8.91 -54.30 -0.05
C VAL A 226 -9.08 -55.23 -1.25
N CYS A 227 -8.85 -54.73 -2.47
CA CYS A 227 -8.88 -55.55 -3.68
C CYS A 227 -7.78 -56.62 -3.69
N LEU A 228 -6.53 -56.26 -3.37
CA LEU A 228 -5.43 -57.23 -3.32
C LEU A 228 -5.65 -58.31 -2.25
N THR A 229 -6.10 -57.91 -1.06
CA THR A 229 -6.37 -58.86 0.04
C THR A 229 -7.53 -59.80 -0.27
N SER A 230 -8.60 -59.31 -0.90
CA SER A 230 -9.71 -60.16 -1.33
C SER A 230 -9.31 -61.12 -2.45
N ILE A 231 -8.53 -60.69 -3.45
CA ILE A 231 -7.98 -61.56 -4.50
C ILE A 231 -7.11 -62.66 -3.88
N LEU A 232 -6.22 -62.31 -2.95
CA LEU A 232 -5.36 -63.29 -2.26
C LEU A 232 -6.18 -64.28 -1.42
N ALA A 233 -7.24 -63.83 -0.75
CA ALA A 233 -8.14 -64.69 0.01
C ALA A 233 -8.87 -65.70 -0.90
N VAL A 234 -9.37 -65.24 -2.05
CA VAL A 234 -10.01 -66.11 -3.05
C VAL A 234 -8.99 -67.10 -3.60
N ALA A 235 -7.81 -66.66 -4.04
CA ALA A 235 -6.77 -67.55 -4.56
C ALA A 235 -6.33 -68.61 -3.52
N SER A 236 -6.23 -68.23 -2.25
CA SER A 236 -5.95 -69.17 -1.14
C SER A 236 -7.03 -70.25 -0.99
N ARG A 237 -8.31 -69.85 -1.04
CA ARG A 237 -9.44 -70.79 -1.00
C ARG A 237 -9.45 -71.72 -2.21
N TRP A 238 -9.18 -71.20 -3.41
CA TRP A 238 -9.11 -72.00 -4.64
C TRP A 238 -7.95 -73.00 -4.60
N ARG A 239 -6.77 -72.61 -4.12
CA ARG A 239 -5.63 -73.54 -3.93
C ARG A 239 -5.95 -74.66 -2.95
N LYS A 240 -6.72 -74.39 -1.89
CA LYS A 240 -7.20 -75.43 -0.96
C LYS A 240 -8.16 -76.40 -1.63
N ILE A 241 -9.11 -75.91 -2.43
CA ILE A 241 -10.07 -76.75 -3.17
C ILE A 241 -9.35 -77.63 -4.21
N VAL A 242 -8.41 -77.06 -4.97
CA VAL A 242 -7.62 -77.82 -5.97
C VAL A 242 -6.74 -78.89 -5.31
N LYS A 243 -6.15 -78.61 -4.13
CA LYS A 243 -5.40 -79.63 -3.38
C LYS A 243 -6.29 -80.81 -3.00
N VAL A 244 -7.49 -80.58 -2.47
CA VAL A 244 -8.43 -81.66 -2.10
C VAL A 244 -8.93 -82.45 -3.32
N ALA A 245 -9.13 -81.78 -4.46
CA ALA A 245 -9.47 -82.45 -5.72
C ALA A 245 -8.33 -83.34 -6.24
N SER A 246 -7.06 -82.94 -6.02
CA SER A 246 -5.90 -83.75 -6.41
C SER A 246 -5.65 -84.96 -5.48
N THR A 247 -6.00 -84.87 -4.19
CA THR A 247 -5.78 -85.99 -3.24
C THR A 247 -6.82 -87.11 -3.37
N ASN A 248 -8.01 -86.84 -3.91
CA ASN A 248 -9.07 -87.85 -4.08
C ASN A 248 -8.96 -88.70 -5.36
N THR A 249 -7.90 -88.55 -6.18
CA THR A 249 -7.69 -89.37 -7.39
C THR A 249 -6.76 -90.56 -7.19
N HIS A 250 -6.40 -90.91 -5.94
CA HIS A 250 -5.45 -91.99 -5.64
C HIS A 250 -5.96 -93.10 -4.70
N THR A 251 -7.26 -93.41 -4.64
CA THR A 251 -7.72 -94.66 -3.96
C THR A 251 -9.01 -95.22 -4.56
N LEU A 252 -9.01 -95.64 -5.83
CA LEU A 252 -9.94 -96.66 -6.34
C LEU A 252 -9.19 -97.55 -7.34
N ARG A 253 -8.54 -98.61 -6.84
CA ARG A 253 -8.12 -99.76 -7.67
C ARG A 253 -8.46 -101.04 -6.92
N CYS A 254 -9.44 -101.77 -7.45
CA CYS A 254 -9.95 -103.04 -6.91
C CYS A 254 -8.85 -104.12 -6.90
N PRO A 255 -8.94 -105.11 -5.98
CA PRO A 255 -8.06 -106.27 -6.02
C PRO A 255 -8.50 -107.22 -7.12
N TYR A 256 -7.55 -107.62 -7.96
CA TYR A 256 -7.68 -108.71 -8.93
C TYR A 256 -7.31 -110.02 -8.22
N SER A 257 -8.28 -110.93 -8.11
CA SER A 257 -8.11 -112.30 -7.61
C SER A 257 -7.45 -113.17 -8.70
N ARG A 258 -6.43 -113.94 -8.34
CA ARG A 258 -5.89 -115.03 -9.15
C ARG A 258 -5.54 -116.22 -8.24
N ASN A 259 -6.26 -117.33 -8.53
CA ASN A 259 -6.12 -118.73 -8.11
C ASN A 259 -6.29 -119.08 -6.64
#